data_AF-A0A3C0JT23-F1
#
_entry.id   AF-A0A3C0JT23-F1
#
_cell.length_a   1.000
_cell.length_b   1.000
_cell.length_c   1.000
_cell.angle_alpha   90.00
_cell.angle_beta   90.00
_cell.angle_gamma   90.00
#
_symmetry.space_group_name_H-M   'P 1'
#
loop_
_entity.id
_entity.type
_entity.pdbx_description
1 polymer ?
#
loop_
_entity_poly.entity_id
_entity_poly.type
_entity_poly.pdbx_seq_one_letter_code
_entity_poly.pdbx_strand_id
1 'polypeptide(L)'
;EDVLNKMSRVFLERDNLLSSQGPITLFYWVIRNVQRHRIRQVREFLVEFERIRRSNRELAKVNPQKADSAILLYDSQNRSVDDQLSLERRYEFLMHNFASFLNRTRKVAAN
;
A
#
# COMPACT_ATOMS: atom_id res chain seq x y z
N GLU A 1 -13.50 -9.75 15.18
CA GLU A 1 -12.17 -10.31 14.83
C GLU A 1 -11.13 -9.24 15.10
N ASP A 2 -10.12 -9.57 15.89
CA ASP A 2 -9.00 -8.69 16.19
C ASP A 2 -8.19 -8.34 14.92
N VAL A 3 -7.62 -7.13 14.87
CA VAL A 3 -6.88 -6.63 13.71
C VAL A 3 -5.58 -7.39 13.47
N LEU A 4 -4.88 -7.87 14.50
CA LEU A 4 -3.67 -8.67 14.33
C LEU A 4 -4.02 -10.02 13.69
N ASN A 5 -5.17 -10.60 14.03
CA ASN A 5 -5.70 -11.78 13.35
C ASN A 5 -6.08 -11.54 11.88
N LYS A 6 -6.48 -10.31 11.52
CA LYS A 6 -6.64 -9.94 10.11
C LYS A 6 -5.28 -9.79 9.42
N MET A 7 -4.31 -9.16 10.07
CA MET A 7 -2.96 -8.96 9.54
C MET A 7 -2.24 -10.29 9.30
N SER A 8 -2.42 -11.29 10.16
CA SER A 8 -1.84 -12.63 9.96
C SER A 8 -2.39 -13.37 8.73
N ARG A 9 -3.56 -12.97 8.22
CA ARG A 9 -4.09 -13.46 6.93
C ARG A 9 -3.57 -12.68 5.74
N VAL A 10 -3.06 -11.47 5.96
CA VAL A 10 -2.50 -10.61 4.91
C VAL A 10 -1.02 -10.91 4.72
N PHE A 11 -0.24 -11.10 5.78
CA PHE A 11 1.21 -11.27 5.72
C PHE A 11 1.64 -12.72 5.93
N LEU A 12 2.65 -13.16 5.20
CA LEU A 12 3.29 -14.45 5.37
C LEU A 12 4.42 -14.38 6.40
N GLU A 13 4.95 -15.54 6.79
CA GLU A 13 6.20 -15.61 7.52
C GLU A 13 7.32 -14.97 6.69
N ARG A 14 8.09 -14.04 7.29
CA ARG A 14 9.17 -13.28 6.63
C ARG A 14 8.70 -12.52 5.38
N ASP A 15 7.49 -11.98 5.42
CA ASP A 15 6.93 -11.26 4.27
C ASP A 15 7.77 -10.04 3.87
N ASN A 16 8.10 -9.94 2.60
CA ASN A 16 8.83 -8.80 2.04
C ASN A 16 8.06 -7.49 2.17
N LEU A 17 6.73 -7.51 2.29
CA LEU A 17 5.94 -6.31 2.59
C LEU A 17 6.28 -5.71 3.96
N LEU A 18 6.81 -6.53 4.88
CA LEU A 18 7.21 -6.13 6.23
C LEU A 18 8.72 -5.89 6.35
N SER A 19 9.46 -5.82 5.23
CA SER A 19 10.92 -5.68 5.25
C SER A 19 11.42 -4.32 5.74
N SER A 20 10.53 -3.36 5.95
CA SER A 20 10.84 -2.06 6.57
C SER A 20 9.83 -1.78 7.68
N GLN A 21 10.25 -1.06 8.73
CA GLN A 21 9.37 -0.79 9.87
C GLN A 21 8.32 0.29 9.56
N GLY A 22 8.63 1.27 8.70
CA GLY A 22 7.75 2.42 8.41
C GLY A 22 6.32 2.10 7.91
N PRO A 23 6.09 1.04 7.12
CA PRO A 23 4.75 0.67 6.65
C PRO A 23 3.87 -0.05 7.67
N ILE A 24 4.39 -0.60 8.77
CA ILE A 24 3.62 -1.52 9.62
C ILE A 24 2.41 -0.83 10.28
N THR A 25 2.61 0.38 10.82
CA THR A 25 1.55 1.21 11.40
C THR A 25 0.50 1.58 10.36
N LEU A 26 0.93 1.87 9.13
CA LEU A 26 0.03 2.21 8.04
C LEU A 26 -0.83 1.00 7.63
N PHE A 27 -0.21 -0.18 7.52
CA PHE A 27 -0.92 -1.42 7.19
C PHE A 27 -1.91 -1.83 8.27
N TYR A 28 -1.57 -1.61 9.54
CA TYR A 28 -2.52 -1.78 10.64
C TYR A 28 -3.78 -0.95 10.41
N TRP A 29 -3.64 0.35 10.12
CA TRP A 29 -4.79 1.22 9.88
C TRP A 29 -5.60 0.84 8.65
N VAL A 30 -4.96 0.44 7.55
CA VAL A 30 -5.66 -0.10 6.37
C VAL A 30 -6.46 -1.35 6.73
N ILE A 31 -5.81 -2.34 7.31
CA ILE A 31 -6.42 -3.65 7.60
C ILE A 31 -7.52 -3.54 8.67
N ARG A 32 -7.38 -2.60 9.61
CA ARG A 32 -8.41 -2.27 10.60
C ARG A 32 -9.70 -1.81 9.93
N ASN A 33 -9.60 -0.93 8.91
CA ASN A 33 -10.74 -0.28 8.26
C ASN A 33 -11.33 -1.07 7.09
N VAL A 34 -10.63 -2.08 6.57
CA VAL A 34 -11.13 -2.91 5.48
C VAL A 34 -12.10 -3.99 6.00
N GLN A 35 -13.20 -4.21 5.26
CA GLN A 35 -14.18 -5.25 5.52
C GLN A 35 -13.57 -6.65 5.37
N ARG A 36 -14.02 -7.62 6.18
CA ARG A 36 -13.41 -8.96 6.26
C ARG A 36 -13.33 -9.68 4.90
N HIS A 37 -14.34 -9.55 4.05
CA HIS A 37 -14.37 -10.19 2.73
C HIS A 37 -13.40 -9.58 1.71
N ARG A 38 -12.72 -8.48 2.07
CA ARG A 38 -11.74 -7.77 1.23
C ARG A 38 -10.28 -8.03 1.63
N ILE A 39 -10.04 -8.83 2.67
CA ILE A 39 -8.70 -9.07 3.22
C ILE A 39 -7.75 -9.70 2.18
N ARG A 40 -8.26 -10.60 1.34
CA ARG A 40 -7.47 -11.19 0.25
C ARG A 40 -7.00 -10.12 -0.75
N GLN A 41 -7.91 -9.24 -1.15
CA GLN A 41 -7.63 -8.15 -2.09
C GLN A 41 -6.65 -7.14 -1.51
N VAL A 42 -6.63 -6.93 -0.18
CA VAL A 42 -5.61 -6.09 0.47
C VAL A 42 -4.21 -6.65 0.21
N ARG A 43 -4.01 -7.96 0.38
CA ARG A 43 -2.69 -8.58 0.09
C ARG A 43 -2.30 -8.38 -1.38
N GLU A 44 -3.19 -8.75 -2.30
CA GLU A 44 -2.95 -8.62 -3.75
C GLU A 44 -2.59 -7.18 -4.12
N PHE A 45 -3.34 -6.22 -3.58
CA PHE A 45 -3.06 -4.79 -3.73
C PHE A 45 -1.70 -4.38 -3.17
N LEU A 46 -1.36 -4.74 -1.94
CA LEU A 46 -0.09 -4.33 -1.30
C LEU A 46 1.12 -4.86 -2.09
N VAL A 47 1.06 -6.09 -2.57
CA VAL A 47 2.09 -6.69 -3.43
C VAL A 47 2.23 -5.91 -4.74
N GLU A 48 1.12 -5.62 -5.41
CA GLU A 48 1.15 -4.87 -6.65
C GLU A 48 1.66 -3.44 -6.43
N PHE A 49 1.18 -2.78 -5.39
CA PHE A 49 1.55 -1.41 -5.05
C PHE A 49 3.05 -1.30 -4.75
N GLU A 50 3.63 -2.26 -4.02
CA GLU A 50 5.09 -2.26 -3.78
C GLU A 50 5.88 -2.45 -5.09
N ARG A 51 5.39 -3.28 -6.02
CA ARG A 51 6.01 -3.44 -7.34
C ARG A 51 5.96 -2.13 -8.15
N ILE A 52 4.82 -1.43 -8.12
CA ILE A 52 4.66 -0.13 -8.79
C ILE A 52 5.60 0.89 -8.16
N ARG A 53 5.62 1.01 -6.82
CA ARG A 53 6.53 1.91 -6.09
C ARG A 53 7.99 1.66 -6.47
N ARG A 54 8.43 0.40 -6.44
CA ARG A 54 9.81 0.03 -6.82
C ARG A 54 10.12 0.43 -8.25
N SER A 55 9.23 0.11 -9.18
CA SER A 55 9.41 0.46 -10.60
C SER A 55 9.47 1.97 -10.80
N ASN A 56 8.63 2.73 -10.08
CA ASN A 56 8.61 4.19 -10.13
C ASN A 56 9.90 4.81 -9.57
N ARG A 57 10.45 4.25 -8.48
CA ARG A 57 11.76 4.67 -7.95
C ARG A 57 12.89 4.44 -8.95
N GLU A 58 12.92 3.29 -9.62
CA GLU A 58 13.93 3.03 -10.66
C GLU A 58 13.74 3.94 -11.87
N LEU A 59 12.50 4.18 -12.30
CA LEU A 59 12.20 5.13 -13.38
C LEU A 59 12.67 6.54 -13.02
N ALA A 60 12.45 6.99 -11.79
CA ALA A 60 12.88 8.31 -11.34
C ALA A 60 14.40 8.53 -11.40
N LYS A 61 15.20 7.47 -11.30
CA LYS A 61 16.67 7.56 -11.44
C LYS A 61 17.11 7.78 -12.89
N VAL A 62 16.37 7.22 -13.85
CA VAL A 62 16.72 7.24 -15.28
C VAL A 62 16.01 8.38 -16.03
N ASN A 63 14.75 8.62 -15.70
CA ASN A 63 13.90 9.64 -16.32
C ASN A 63 12.92 10.24 -15.28
N PRO A 64 13.39 11.21 -14.47
CA PRO A 64 12.59 11.83 -13.41
C PRO A 64 11.26 12.42 -13.90
N GLN A 65 11.21 12.96 -15.12
CA GLN A 65 10.03 13.63 -15.67
C GLN A 65 8.90 12.65 -16.00
N LYS A 66 9.21 11.37 -16.19
CA LYS A 66 8.22 10.32 -16.44
C LYS A 66 7.79 9.56 -15.19
N ALA A 67 8.46 9.78 -14.06
CA ALA A 67 8.09 9.14 -12.81
C ALA A 67 6.83 9.79 -12.21
N ASP A 68 5.98 8.98 -11.61
CA ASP A 68 4.78 9.43 -10.90
C ASP A 68 5.21 10.18 -9.63
N SER A 69 4.97 11.50 -9.63
CA SER A 69 5.35 12.38 -8.53
C SER A 69 4.57 12.10 -7.24
N ALA A 70 3.35 11.59 -7.32
CA ALA A 70 2.54 11.26 -6.15
C ALA A 70 3.08 10.01 -5.44
N ILE A 71 3.55 9.03 -6.19
CA ILE A 71 4.24 7.85 -5.63
C ILE A 71 5.58 8.24 -5.01
N LEU A 72 6.33 9.16 -5.63
CA LEU A 72 7.58 9.67 -5.04
C LEU A 72 7.34 10.46 -3.75
N LEU A 73 6.26 11.23 -3.69
CA LEU A 73 5.84 11.94 -2.48
C LEU A 73 5.45 10.96 -1.36
N TYR A 74 4.70 9.91 -1.68
CA TYR A 74 4.39 8.85 -0.73
C TYR A 74 5.66 8.19 -0.16
N ASP A 75 6.67 7.95 -1.01
CA ASP A 75 7.95 7.37 -0.61
C ASP A 75 8.79 8.31 0.27
N SER A 76 8.80 9.61 -0.01
CA SER A 76 9.55 10.59 0.79
C SER A 76 8.98 10.74 2.21
N GLN A 77 7.65 10.68 2.34
CA GLN A 77 6.95 10.70 3.63
C GLN A 77 7.19 9.46 4.50
N ASN A 78 7.73 8.36 3.93
CA ASN A 78 8.07 7.16 4.69
C ASN A 78 9.27 7.36 5.63
N ARG A 79 10.00 8.48 5.52
CA ARG A 79 11.13 8.84 6.40
C ARG A 79 10.70 9.55 7.69
N SER A 80 9.47 10.07 7.76
CA SER A 80 8.90 10.76 8.92
C SER A 80 7.77 9.94 9.51
N VAL A 81 8.11 8.75 10.04
CA VAL A 81 7.13 7.77 10.56
C VAL A 81 6.34 8.32 11.77
N ASP A 82 6.93 9.27 12.50
CA ASP A 82 6.36 9.86 13.72
C ASP A 82 5.53 11.14 13.47
N ASP A 83 5.41 11.58 12.21
CA ASP A 83 4.57 12.73 11.85
C ASP A 83 3.15 12.25 11.51
N GLN A 84 2.19 12.62 12.36
CA GLN A 84 0.77 12.27 12.19
C GLN A 84 0.24 12.69 10.81
N LEU A 85 0.61 13.89 10.34
CA LEU A 85 0.13 14.39 9.06
C LEU A 85 0.66 13.57 7.89
N SER A 86 1.91 13.13 7.97
CA SER A 86 2.50 12.21 6.99
C SER A 86 1.81 10.84 7.02
N LEU A 87 1.44 10.32 8.19
CA LEU A 87 0.71 9.05 8.30
C LEU A 87 -0.70 9.15 7.68
N GLU A 88 -1.44 10.22 7.98
CA GLU A 88 -2.78 10.47 7.44
C GLU A 88 -2.76 10.58 5.91
N ARG A 89 -1.88 11.40 5.36
CA ARG A 89 -1.74 11.58 3.90
C ARG A 89 -1.39 10.27 3.19
N ARG A 90 -0.47 9.49 3.77
CA ARG A 90 -0.10 8.18 3.23
C ARG A 90 -1.24 7.19 3.31
N TYR A 91 -2.05 7.23 4.37
CA TYR A 91 -3.23 6.39 4.51
C TYR A 91 -4.27 6.72 3.44
N GLU A 92 -4.58 8.00 3.25
CA GLU A 92 -5.50 8.46 2.20
C GLU A 92 -5.03 8.05 0.81
N PHE A 93 -3.74 8.28 0.51
CA PHE A 93 -3.15 7.88 -0.76
C PHE A 93 -3.26 6.37 -0.99
N LEU A 94 -2.93 5.56 0.02
CA LEU A 94 -2.98 4.11 -0.08
C LEU A 94 -4.41 3.59 -0.26
N MET A 95 -5.39 4.17 0.47
CA MET A 95 -6.80 3.82 0.35
C MET A 95 -7.40 4.23 -0.99
N HIS A 96 -7.01 5.40 -1.52
CA HIS A 96 -7.40 5.82 -2.86
C HIS A 96 -6.89 4.83 -3.94
N ASN A 97 -5.62 4.44 -3.86
CA ASN A 97 -5.04 3.46 -4.77
C ASN A 97 -5.69 2.07 -4.61
N PHE A 98 -6.06 1.68 -3.39
CA PHE A 98 -6.79 0.43 -3.15
C PHE A 98 -8.18 0.43 -3.79
N ALA A 99 -8.93 1.53 -3.67
CA ALA A 99 -10.23 1.68 -4.32
C ALA A 99 -10.10 1.56 -5.86
N SER A 100 -9.08 2.20 -6.44
CA SER A 100 -8.77 2.10 -7.86
C SER A 100 -8.42 0.67 -8.30
N PHE A 101 -7.65 -0.05 -7.48
CA PHE A 101 -7.35 -1.48 -7.68
C PHE A 101 -8.63 -2.34 -7.69
N LEU A 102 -9.54 -2.12 -6.74
CA LEU A 102 -10.81 -2.86 -6.67
C LEU A 102 -11.71 -2.60 -7.90
N ASN A 103 -11.73 -1.36 -8.40
CA ASN A 103 -12.49 -1.01 -9.59
C ASN A 103 -11.94 -1.69 -10.85
N ARG A 104 -10.60 -1.74 -10.99
CA ARG A 104 -9.95 -2.43 -12.11
C ARG A 104 -10.19 -3.93 -12.08
N THR A 105 -10.04 -4.57 -10.94
CA THR A 105 -10.25 -6.03 -10.78
C THR A 105 -11.69 -6.44 -11.02
N ARG A 106 -12.68 -5.62 -10.60
CA ARG A 106 -14.10 -5.85 -10.92
C ARG A 106 -14.37 -5.83 -12.43
N LYS A 107 -13.77 -4.89 -13.17
CA LYS A 107 -13.93 -4.81 -14.64
C LYS A 107 -13.34 -6.04 -15.35
N VAL A 108 -12.18 -6.52 -14.91
CA VAL A 108 -11.55 -7.72 -15.48
C VAL A 108 -12.41 -8.98 -15.23
N ALA A 109 -13.00 -9.12 -14.04
CA ALA A 109 -13.84 -10.27 -13.71
C ALA A 109 -15.23 -10.27 -14.38
N ALA A 110 -15.63 -9.16 -15.02
CA ALA A 110 -16.90 -9.02 -15.72
C ALA A 110 -16.80 -9.24 -17.24
N ASN A 111 -15.58 -9.44 -17.75
CA ASN A 111 -15.27 -9.79 -19.14
C ASN A 111 -14.85 -11.26 -19.23
#